data_AF-A0A1V5LBN5-F1
#
_entry.id   AF-A0A1V5LBN5-F1
#
_cell.length_a   1.000
_cell.length_b   1.000
_cell.length_c   1.000
_cell.angle_alpha   90.00
_cell.angle_beta   90.00
_cell.angle_gamma   90.00
#
_symmetry.space_group_name_H-M   'P 1'
#
loop_
_entity.id
_entity.type
_entity.pdbx_description
1 polymer ?
#
loop_
_entity_poly.entity_id
_entity_poly.type
_entity_poly.pdbx_seq_one_letter_code
_entity_poly.pdbx_strand_id
1 'polypeptide(L)'
;MDLRASLAEGAAAGKAVPAWETDRVVENPADYIPPANKESRTNRNITIARGRGIDDVDLPLNEKIKKLVTENPLMTPWGIKRQLNSPRFGYTRIGFFKLRGILKRLGLETRAKRYRFYRSR
;
A
#
# COMPACT_ATOMS: atom_id res chain seq x y z
N MET A 1 -18.67 -10.54 57.90
CA MET A 1 -18.65 -11.54 56.82
C MET A 1 -19.80 -11.19 55.91
N ASP A 2 -19.53 -10.50 54.80
CA ASP A 2 -20.19 -10.69 53.50
C ASP A 2 -19.49 -9.76 52.49
N LEU A 3 -18.66 -10.39 51.65
CA LEU A 3 -17.84 -9.79 50.60
C LEU A 3 -18.54 -10.03 49.26
N ARG A 4 -19.31 -9.05 48.75
CA ARG A 4 -19.44 -8.84 47.29
C ARG A 4 -20.16 -7.51 46.97
N ALA A 5 -19.36 -6.46 46.91
CA ALA A 5 -19.67 -5.28 46.12
C ALA A 5 -19.56 -5.59 44.62
N SER A 6 -20.33 -4.85 43.83
CA SER A 6 -20.11 -4.52 42.41
C SER A 6 -20.06 -5.67 41.40
N LEU A 7 -21.11 -5.77 40.58
CA LEU A 7 -20.91 -5.77 39.13
C LEU A 7 -22.15 -5.22 38.42
N ALA A 8 -22.05 -3.97 37.99
CA ALA A 8 -22.76 -3.48 36.83
C ALA A 8 -22.21 -4.19 35.60
N GLU A 9 -23.05 -4.76 34.75
CA GLU A 9 -22.82 -4.74 33.30
C GLU A 9 -24.09 -5.16 32.56
N GLY A 10 -24.77 -4.18 31.98
CA GLY A 10 -25.78 -4.41 30.96
C GLY A 10 -25.10 -4.92 29.70
N ALA A 11 -25.05 -6.24 29.54
CA ALA A 11 -24.73 -6.87 28.26
C ALA A 11 -25.98 -6.82 27.37
N ALA A 12 -26.19 -5.68 26.70
CA ALA A 12 -27.12 -5.58 25.58
C ALA A 12 -26.59 -6.47 24.44
N ALA A 13 -27.14 -7.68 24.36
CA ALA A 13 -26.92 -8.60 23.25
C ALA A 13 -27.39 -7.91 21.95
N GLY A 14 -26.44 -7.41 21.17
CA GLY A 14 -26.67 -6.90 19.83
C GLY A 14 -27.17 -8.03 18.94
N LYS A 15 -28.50 -8.13 18.77
CA LYS A 15 -29.12 -8.99 17.76
C LYS A 15 -28.59 -8.55 16.39
N ALA A 16 -27.81 -9.42 15.75
CA ALA A 16 -27.39 -9.25 14.38
C ALA A 16 -28.63 -9.37 13.47
N VAL A 17 -29.03 -8.25 12.87
CA VAL A 17 -30.15 -8.17 11.93
C VAL A 17 -29.69 -8.74 10.57
N PRO A 18 -30.48 -9.62 9.92
CA PRO A 18 -30.11 -10.23 8.65
C PRO A 18 -30.12 -9.22 7.49
N ALA A 19 -29.24 -9.44 6.50
CA ALA A 19 -28.89 -8.50 5.43
C ALA A 19 -30.03 -8.09 4.46
N TRP A 20 -31.22 -8.70 4.57
CA TRP A 20 -32.37 -8.41 3.70
C TRP A 20 -33.43 -7.51 4.37
N GLU A 21 -33.24 -7.15 5.64
CA GLU A 21 -34.13 -6.27 6.39
C GLU A 21 -33.72 -4.79 6.20
N THR A 22 -33.75 -4.29 4.97
CA THR A 22 -33.37 -2.90 4.61
C THR A 22 -34.56 -1.99 4.30
N ASP A 23 -35.78 -2.43 4.58
CA ASP A 23 -37.00 -1.63 4.41
C ASP A 23 -37.54 -1.10 5.74
N ARG A 24 -36.64 -0.66 6.63
CA ARG A 24 -37.04 0.27 7.69
C ARG A 24 -37.11 1.65 7.06
N VAL A 25 -38.33 2.11 6.79
CA VAL A 25 -38.62 3.52 6.52
C VAL A 25 -37.99 4.34 7.65
N VAL A 26 -36.94 5.09 7.32
CA VAL A 26 -36.26 5.98 8.26
C VAL A 26 -37.20 7.18 8.48
N GLU A 27 -38.01 7.12 9.53
CA GLU A 27 -39.02 8.16 9.82
C GLU A 27 -38.40 9.49 10.31
N ASN A 28 -37.13 9.48 10.73
CA ASN A 28 -36.44 10.67 11.24
C ASN A 28 -35.06 10.86 10.56
N PRO A 29 -34.82 11.96 9.83
CA PRO A 29 -33.57 12.21 9.10
C PRO A 29 -32.32 12.35 10.00
N ALA A 30 -32.50 12.51 11.32
CA ALA A 30 -31.39 12.60 12.28
C ALA A 30 -30.72 11.25 12.59
N ASP A 31 -31.38 10.12 12.31
CA ASP A 31 -30.87 8.78 12.62
C ASP A 31 -30.09 8.14 11.45
N TYR A 32 -29.93 8.86 10.33
CA TYR A 32 -29.10 8.43 9.21
C TYR A 32 -27.62 8.54 9.57
N ILE A 33 -27.04 7.46 10.09
CA ILE A 33 -25.59 7.31 10.24
C ILE A 33 -25.06 6.78 8.90
N PRO A 34 -24.39 7.59 8.05
CA PRO A 34 -23.81 7.08 6.82
C PRO A 34 -22.82 5.97 7.15
N PRO A 35 -22.82 4.85 6.39
CA PRO A 35 -21.84 3.79 6.63
C PRO A 35 -20.45 4.40 6.52
N ALA A 36 -19.68 4.34 7.61
CA ALA A 36 -18.33 4.86 7.69
C ALA A 36 -17.50 4.25 6.54
N ASN A 37 -17.35 5.04 5.48
CA ASN A 37 -16.67 4.63 4.28
C ASN A 37 -15.22 4.29 4.67
N LYS A 38 -14.85 3.01 4.57
CA LYS A 38 -13.48 2.53 4.85
C LYS A 38 -12.50 2.94 3.76
N GLU A 39 -12.79 4.01 3.03
CA GLU A 39 -11.92 4.64 2.06
C GLU A 39 -10.96 5.59 2.76
N SER A 40 -9.90 5.03 3.33
CA SER A 40 -8.65 5.77 3.57
C SER A 40 -7.50 4.81 3.81
N ARG A 41 -7.26 3.88 2.88
CA ARG A 41 -5.91 3.27 2.78
C ARG A 41 -4.97 4.29 2.14
N THR A 42 -4.46 5.12 3.04
CA THR A 42 -3.50 6.21 2.90
C THR A 42 -2.54 6.03 1.72
N ASN A 43 -2.71 6.85 0.69
CA ASN A 43 -1.69 7.05 -0.33
C ASN A 43 -0.62 7.98 0.27
N ARG A 44 0.29 7.42 1.08
CA ARG A 44 1.40 8.18 1.67
C ARG A 44 2.37 8.58 0.56
N ASN A 45 2.16 9.75 -0.05
CA ASN A 45 3.18 10.41 -0.83
C ASN A 45 4.27 10.89 0.13
N ILE A 46 5.26 10.03 0.39
CA ILE A 46 6.48 10.40 1.10
C ILE A 46 7.27 11.33 0.18
N THR A 47 7.24 12.63 0.44
CA THR A 47 8.13 13.61 -0.17
C THR A 47 9.54 13.36 0.36
N ILE A 48 10.35 12.64 -0.42
CA ILE A 48 11.74 12.34 -0.09
C ILE A 48 12.56 13.63 -0.20
N ALA A 49 12.80 14.30 0.92
CA ALA A 49 13.85 15.31 1.03
C ALA A 49 15.21 14.63 0.78
N ARG A 50 15.94 15.10 -0.23
CA ARG A 50 17.29 14.62 -0.61
C ARG A 50 18.24 14.80 0.59
N GLY A 51 18.38 13.81 1.46
CA GLY A 51 19.33 13.91 2.58
C GLY A 51 19.15 12.92 3.71
N ARG A 52 17.97 12.29 3.88
CA ARG A 52 17.85 11.16 4.81
C ARG A 52 18.20 9.86 4.10
N GLY A 53 19.19 9.16 4.64
CA GLY A 53 19.45 7.75 4.31
C GLY A 53 18.25 6.92 4.77
N ILE A 54 17.25 6.81 3.89
CA ILE A 54 16.14 5.88 4.06
C ILE A 54 16.62 4.52 3.60
N ASP A 55 16.38 3.51 4.42
CA ASP A 55 16.70 2.13 4.09
C ASP A 55 16.03 1.72 2.78
N ASP A 56 16.76 0.98 1.94
CA ASP A 56 16.29 0.52 0.63
C ASP A 56 15.02 -0.35 0.73
N VAL A 57 14.74 -0.89 1.92
CA VAL A 57 13.58 -1.73 2.25
C VAL A 57 12.29 -0.92 2.33
N ASP A 58 12.31 0.25 2.96
CA ASP A 58 11.11 1.08 3.17
C ASP A 58 10.78 1.96 1.95
N LEU A 59 11.67 1.96 0.98
CA LEU A 59 11.52 2.76 -0.22
C LEU A 59 10.31 2.30 -1.06
N PRO A 60 9.49 3.22 -1.58
CA PRO A 60 8.37 2.83 -2.43
C PRO A 60 8.87 2.12 -3.70
N LEU A 61 8.06 1.20 -4.23
CA LEU A 61 8.42 0.33 -5.35
C LEU A 61 9.01 1.09 -6.55
N ASN A 62 8.46 2.26 -6.87
CA ASN A 62 8.92 3.07 -7.99
C ASN A 62 10.36 3.57 -7.78
N GLU A 63 10.66 4.01 -6.57
CA GLU A 63 11.99 4.52 -6.21
C GLU A 63 13.01 3.38 -6.10
N LYS A 64 12.59 2.20 -5.60
CA LYS A 64 13.41 0.97 -5.66
C LYS A 64 13.83 0.65 -7.09
N ILE A 65 12.89 0.69 -8.04
CA ILE A 65 13.17 0.45 -9.45
C ILE A 65 14.13 1.51 -10.02
N LYS A 66 13.94 2.79 -9.70
CA LYS A 66 14.85 3.86 -10.15
C LYS A 66 16.27 3.69 -9.60
N LYS A 67 16.41 3.37 -8.31
CA LYS A 67 17.72 3.07 -7.71
C LYS A 67 18.39 1.90 -8.44
N LEU A 68 17.66 0.80 -8.61
CA LEU A 68 18.19 -0.40 -9.25
C LEU A 68 18.60 -0.19 -10.72
N VAL A 69 17.84 0.59 -11.48
CA VAL A 69 18.18 0.95 -12.86
C VAL A 69 19.40 1.88 -12.92
N THR A 70 19.59 2.73 -11.90
CA THR A 70 20.78 3.59 -11.81
C THR A 70 22.04 2.78 -11.55
N GLU A 71 21.95 1.74 -10.74
CA GLU A 71 23.10 0.86 -10.47
C GLU A 71 23.43 -0.03 -11.65
N ASN A 72 22.40 -0.59 -12.32
CA ASN A 72 22.57 -1.58 -13.37
C ASN A 72 21.64 -1.29 -14.57
N PRO A 73 22.00 -0.32 -15.45
CA PRO A 73 21.13 0.08 -16.56
C PRO A 73 20.97 -0.99 -17.65
N LEU A 74 21.95 -1.90 -17.75
CA LEU A 74 21.98 -2.99 -18.73
C LEU A 74 21.06 -4.15 -18.36
N MET A 75 20.56 -4.19 -17.13
CA MET A 75 19.79 -5.30 -16.63
C MET A 75 18.45 -5.46 -17.38
N THR A 76 18.05 -6.70 -17.60
CA THR A 76 16.76 -7.03 -18.20
C THR A 76 15.62 -6.81 -17.20
N PRO A 77 14.37 -6.61 -17.66
CA PRO A 77 13.22 -6.55 -16.75
C PRO A 77 13.09 -7.79 -15.86
N TRP A 78 13.51 -8.95 -16.35
CA TRP A 78 13.55 -10.16 -15.54
C TRP A 78 14.61 -10.12 -14.43
N GLY A 79 15.80 -9.59 -14.73
CA GLY A 79 16.83 -9.33 -13.71
C GLY A 79 16.36 -8.31 -12.67
N ILE A 80 15.67 -7.25 -13.10
CA ILE A 80 15.06 -6.25 -12.19
C ILE A 80 14.08 -6.92 -11.23
N LYS A 81 13.22 -7.81 -11.73
CA LYS A 81 12.29 -8.58 -10.89
C LYS A 81 13.03 -9.43 -9.86
N ARG A 82 14.11 -10.12 -10.27
CA ARG A 82 14.91 -10.96 -9.37
C ARG A 82 15.58 -10.13 -8.28
N GLN A 83 16.15 -8.98 -8.65
CA GLN A 83 16.83 -8.09 -7.69
C GLN A 83 15.87 -7.40 -6.73
N LEU A 84 14.66 -7.05 -7.16
CA LEU A 84 13.60 -6.56 -6.23
C LEU A 84 13.25 -7.61 -5.17
N ASN A 85 13.39 -8.90 -5.51
CA ASN A 85 13.23 -10.02 -4.59
C ASN A 85 14.55 -10.44 -3.92
N SER A 86 15.38 -9.46 -3.55
CA SER A 86 16.58 -9.69 -2.75
C SER A 86 16.39 -9.13 -1.33
N PRO A 87 17.20 -9.56 -0.34
CA PRO A 87 17.15 -9.02 1.02
C PRO A 87 17.30 -7.49 1.05
N ARG A 88 18.09 -6.96 0.11
CA ARG A 88 18.38 -5.53 -0.03
C ARG A 88 17.12 -4.66 -0.19
N PHE A 89 16.10 -5.16 -0.88
CA PHE A 89 14.84 -4.45 -1.11
C PHE A 89 13.67 -5.02 -0.29
N GLY A 90 13.96 -5.86 0.71
CA GLY A 90 12.95 -6.47 1.57
C GLY A 90 12.09 -7.53 0.88
N TYR A 91 12.66 -8.31 -0.04
CA TYR A 91 11.95 -9.38 -0.76
C TYR A 91 10.65 -8.90 -1.43
N THR A 92 10.73 -7.77 -2.12
CA THR A 92 9.58 -7.16 -2.78
C THR A 92 9.13 -8.01 -3.97
N ARG A 93 8.09 -8.82 -3.76
CA ARG A 93 7.53 -9.73 -4.78
C ARG A 93 6.61 -9.00 -5.74
N ILE A 94 6.97 -8.97 -7.03
CA ILE A 94 6.17 -8.33 -8.07
C ILE A 94 6.03 -9.22 -9.31
N GLY A 95 4.85 -9.21 -9.92
CA GLY A 95 4.59 -9.92 -11.18
C GLY A 95 5.28 -9.24 -12.36
N PHE A 96 5.62 -10.03 -13.39
CA PHE A 96 6.32 -9.52 -14.58
C PHE A 96 5.53 -8.44 -15.33
N PHE A 97 4.21 -8.65 -15.52
CA PHE A 97 3.34 -7.67 -16.18
C PHE A 97 3.25 -6.35 -15.39
N LYS A 98 3.14 -6.44 -14.06
CA LYS A 98 3.14 -5.26 -13.18
C LYS A 98 4.46 -4.50 -13.29
N LEU A 99 5.59 -5.21 -13.26
CA LEU A 99 6.91 -4.60 -13.47
C LEU A 99 6.99 -3.90 -14.82
N ARG A 100 6.54 -4.56 -15.88
CA ARG A 100 6.55 -4.01 -17.24
C ARG A 100 5.71 -2.75 -17.34
N GLY A 101 4.52 -2.73 -16.74
CA GLY A 101 3.65 -1.56 -16.66
C GLY A 101 4.31 -0.40 -15.92
N ILE A 102 4.94 -0.66 -14.78
CA ILE A 102 5.66 0.37 -14.01
C ILE A 102 6.86 0.90 -14.80
N LEU A 103 7.66 0.02 -15.41
CA LEU A 103 8.79 0.43 -16.27
C LEU A 103 8.31 1.31 -17.43
N LYS A 104 7.18 0.98 -18.07
CA LYS A 104 6.59 1.79 -19.14
C LYS A 104 6.14 3.16 -18.63
N ARG A 105 5.49 3.22 -17.46
CA ARG A 105 5.07 4.49 -16.82
C ARG A 105 6.25 5.38 -16.45
N LEU A 106 7.37 4.79 -16.05
CA LEU A 106 8.61 5.51 -15.73
C LEU A 106 9.46 5.81 -16.97
N GLY A 107 9.10 5.32 -18.16
CA GLY A 107 9.90 5.45 -19.38
C GLY A 107 11.23 4.69 -19.34
N LEU A 108 11.29 3.55 -18.64
CA LEU A 108 12.48 2.70 -18.42
C LEU A 108 12.36 1.32 -19.08
N GLU A 109 11.49 1.19 -20.07
CA GLU A 109 11.06 -0.11 -20.58
C GLU A 109 12.09 -0.74 -21.53
N THR A 110 12.82 0.06 -22.32
CA THR A 110 13.88 -0.43 -23.21
C THR A 110 15.26 -0.27 -22.58
N ARG A 111 16.22 -1.08 -23.05
CA ARG A 111 17.63 -0.96 -22.65
C ARG A 111 18.18 0.44 -22.93
N ALA A 112 17.87 0.99 -24.11
CA ALA A 112 18.28 2.34 -24.50
C ALA A 112 17.73 3.40 -23.54
N LYS A 113 16.45 3.30 -23.15
CA LYS A 113 15.84 4.25 -22.20
C LYS A 113 16.43 4.16 -20.80
N ARG A 114 16.70 2.95 -20.29
CA ARG A 114 17.42 2.76 -19.02
C ARG A 114 18.82 3.37 -19.05
N TYR A 115 19.54 3.17 -20.15
CA TYR A 115 20.87 3.76 -20.33
C TYR A 115 20.82 5.29 -20.41
N ARG A 116 19.84 5.86 -21.11
CA ARG A 116 19.61 7.32 -21.14
C ARG A 116 19.35 7.87 -19.75
N PHE A 117 18.49 7.20 -18.98
CA PHE A 117 18.18 7.59 -17.60
C PHE A 117 19.41 7.55 -16.69
N TYR A 118 20.28 6.55 -16.86
CA TYR A 118 21.57 6.51 -16.16
C TYR A 118 22.50 7.65 -16.58
N ARG A 119 22.57 7.97 -17.87
CA ARG A 119 23.46 9.01 -18.40
C ARG A 119 23.04 10.44 -18.04
N SER A 120 21.74 10.70 -17.92
CA SER A 120 21.19 12.06 -17.74
C SER A 120 20.90 12.42 -16.28
N ARG A 121 21.56 11.78 -15.32
CA ARG A 121 21.24 11.86 -13.88
C ARG A 121 22.34 12.49 -13.05
#